data_AF-W9Z6X6-F1
#
_entry.id   AF-W9Z6X6-F1
#
_cell.length_a   1.000
_cell.length_b   1.000
_cell.length_c   1.000
_cell.angle_alpha   90.00
_cell.angle_beta   90.00
_cell.angle_gamma   90.00
#
_symmetry.space_group_name_H-M   'P 1'
#
loop_
_entity.id
_entity.type
_entity.pdbx_description
1 polymer ?
#
loop_
_entity_poly.entity_id
_entity_poly.type
_entity_poly.pdbx_seq_one_letter_code
_entity_poly.pdbx_strand_id
1 'polypeptide(L)'
;MESKAPGMESGEKAVAIPDNQSNSSDLAPGVMVTGDTAIENAPIDMSELKEMNKGLQSRHLQMMALAGAIGTGLFLGSGRAVAQAGPVGAFLGYTLIGFSAAGVVLAVAEMAALVPLSGGIVRYAEAFVDPALSFANGWNLVYKGLIFIPTEIVAAAVLMSFWVEVNNAV
;
A
#
# COMPACT_ATOMS: atom_id res chain seq x y z
N MET A 1 71.03 -34.27 -5.80
CA MET A 1 70.41 -32.95 -6.06
C MET A 1 69.77 -33.05 -7.44
N GLU A 2 68.70 -33.85 -7.54
CA GLU A 2 67.30 -33.37 -7.64
C GLU A 2 67.11 -32.49 -8.87
N SER A 3 66.54 -33.02 -9.96
CA SER A 3 65.12 -33.34 -10.17
C SER A 3 64.51 -32.27 -11.08
N LYS A 4 64.23 -32.61 -12.34
CA LYS A 4 62.87 -32.80 -12.85
C LYS A 4 62.85 -32.80 -14.39
N ALA A 5 62.20 -33.83 -14.91
CA ALA A 5 62.03 -34.18 -16.32
C ALA A 5 60.88 -33.36 -16.99
N PRO A 6 60.62 -33.58 -18.30
CA PRO A 6 59.94 -32.68 -19.22
C PRO A 6 58.41 -32.84 -19.24
N GLY A 7 57.71 -31.92 -19.93
CA GLY A 7 56.29 -32.08 -20.24
C GLY A 7 55.75 -30.94 -21.08
N MET A 8 55.53 -31.21 -22.37
CA MET A 8 54.58 -30.47 -23.19
C MET A 8 53.18 -30.68 -22.60
N GLU A 9 52.42 -29.62 -22.33
CA GLU A 9 50.96 -29.67 -22.51
C GLU A 9 50.39 -28.27 -22.73
N SER A 10 49.82 -28.14 -23.93
CA SER A 10 48.83 -27.15 -24.37
C SER A 10 47.79 -26.87 -23.29
N GLY A 11 47.51 -25.59 -23.02
CA GLY A 11 46.48 -25.23 -22.04
C GLY A 11 46.25 -23.73 -21.90
N GLU A 12 46.02 -23.04 -23.01
CA GLU A 12 45.42 -21.70 -23.01
C GLU A 12 44.00 -21.79 -22.42
N LYS A 13 43.85 -21.49 -21.13
CA LYS A 13 42.52 -21.38 -20.50
C LYS A 13 41.94 -20.02 -20.86
N ALA A 14 41.31 -19.94 -22.02
CA ALA A 14 40.31 -18.91 -22.32
C ALA A 14 39.21 -18.98 -21.24
N VAL A 15 38.97 -17.85 -20.58
CA VAL A 15 37.84 -17.66 -19.67
C VAL A 15 36.57 -17.76 -20.50
N ALA A 16 35.80 -18.83 -20.30
CA ALA A 16 34.51 -19.01 -20.95
C ALA A 16 33.51 -17.99 -20.40
N ILE A 17 33.10 -17.04 -21.23
CA ILE A 17 31.87 -16.27 -21.05
C ILE A 17 30.72 -17.27 -21.25
N PRO A 18 29.76 -17.42 -20.31
CA PRO A 18 28.60 -18.26 -20.57
C PRO A 18 27.76 -17.64 -21.69
N ASP A 19 27.58 -18.38 -22.78
CA ASP A 19 26.63 -18.07 -23.85
C ASP A 19 25.22 -18.03 -23.26
N ASN A 20 24.71 -16.83 -22.98
CA ASN A 20 23.31 -16.58 -22.64
C ASN A 20 22.45 -16.69 -23.91
N GLN A 21 22.27 -17.92 -24.41
CA GLN A 21 21.22 -18.21 -25.37
C GLN A 21 19.93 -18.53 -24.61
N SER A 22 19.24 -17.48 -24.16
CA SER A 22 17.81 -17.60 -23.82
C SER A 22 17.04 -17.82 -25.13
N ASN A 23 16.84 -19.09 -25.46
CA ASN A 23 16.12 -19.52 -26.65
C ASN A 23 14.67 -19.00 -26.58
N SER A 24 14.30 -18.16 -27.54
CA SER A 24 12.99 -17.51 -27.67
C SER A 24 11.79 -18.46 -27.82
N SER A 25 12.01 -19.77 -27.94
CA SER A 25 10.94 -20.77 -28.16
C SER A 25 10.25 -21.29 -26.90
N ASP A 26 10.74 -20.97 -25.69
CA ASP A 26 10.15 -21.42 -24.41
C ASP A 26 9.33 -20.33 -23.68
N LEU A 27 9.05 -19.22 -24.36
CA LEU A 27 8.28 -18.12 -23.80
C LEU A 27 6.78 -18.34 -24.06
N ALA A 28 5.99 -18.45 -22.98
CA ALA A 28 4.54 -18.39 -23.05
C ALA A 28 4.10 -17.14 -23.84
N PRO A 29 3.04 -17.21 -24.67
CA PRO A 29 2.65 -16.12 -25.55
C PRO A 29 2.32 -14.87 -24.72
N GLY A 30 3.19 -13.85 -24.79
CA GLY A 30 3.05 -12.58 -24.06
C GLY A 30 4.32 -12.03 -23.40
N VAL A 31 5.44 -12.77 -23.39
CA VAL A 31 6.71 -12.27 -22.82
C VAL A 31 7.47 -11.43 -23.85
N MET A 32 7.37 -10.11 -23.71
CA MET A 32 8.30 -9.17 -24.33
C MET A 32 9.62 -9.20 -23.55
N VAL A 33 10.70 -9.67 -24.18
CA VAL A 33 12.05 -9.57 -23.64
C VAL A 33 12.53 -8.13 -23.83
N THR A 34 12.41 -7.31 -22.79
CA THR A 34 13.14 -6.03 -22.72
C THR A 34 14.59 -6.38 -22.41
N GLY A 35 15.47 -6.22 -23.40
CA GLY A 35 16.90 -6.39 -23.23
C GLY A 35 17.47 -5.48 -22.15
N ASP A 36 18.50 -5.99 -21.46
CA ASP A 36 19.30 -5.38 -20.40
C ASP A 36 20.05 -4.11 -20.86
N THR A 37 19.31 -3.08 -21.24
CA THR A 37 19.80 -1.71 -21.25
C THR A 37 19.10 -0.98 -20.13
N ALA A 38 19.76 -1.03 -18.99
CA ALA A 38 19.57 -0.20 -17.81
C ALA A 38 18.79 1.09 -18.08
N ILE A 39 17.49 1.06 -17.79
CA ILE A 39 16.77 2.26 -17.34
C ILE A 39 17.12 2.42 -15.85
N GLU A 40 18.39 2.73 -15.56
CA GLU A 40 18.93 2.91 -14.20
C GLU A 40 18.45 4.22 -13.55
N ASN A 41 17.65 5.02 -14.26
CA ASN A 41 17.15 6.32 -13.81
C ASN A 41 15.62 6.47 -13.89
N ALA A 42 14.85 5.38 -13.85
CA ALA A 42 13.45 5.49 -13.47
C ALA A 42 13.38 5.51 -11.93
N PRO A 43 12.85 6.56 -11.29
CA PRO A 43 12.81 6.68 -9.83
C PRO A 43 11.94 5.61 -9.13
N ILE A 44 11.36 4.67 -9.88
CA ILE A 44 10.41 3.67 -9.37
C ILE A 44 10.72 2.31 -9.99
N ASP A 45 11.18 1.39 -9.16
CA ASP A 45 11.37 -0.01 -9.54
C ASP A 45 10.01 -0.72 -9.67
N MET A 46 9.60 -0.99 -10.91
CA MET A 46 8.36 -1.69 -11.24
C MET A 46 8.52 -3.22 -11.24
N SER A 47 9.71 -3.74 -10.90
CA SER A 47 9.97 -5.18 -10.87
C SER A 47 9.17 -5.91 -9.78
N GLU A 48 8.79 -5.22 -8.71
CA GLU A 48 7.96 -5.78 -7.62
C GLU A 48 6.54 -6.18 -8.08
N LEU A 49 6.05 -5.61 -9.19
CA LEU A 49 4.75 -5.96 -9.76
C LEU A 49 4.72 -7.40 -10.31
N LYS A 50 5.89 -7.96 -10.61
CA LYS A 50 6.05 -9.29 -11.21
C LYS A 50 5.86 -10.41 -10.18
N GLU A 51 5.96 -10.13 -8.88
CA GLU A 51 5.87 -11.12 -7.80
C GLU A 51 4.74 -10.84 -6.79
N MET A 52 3.81 -9.94 -7.07
CA MET A 52 2.70 -9.66 -6.14
C MET A 52 1.59 -10.72 -6.26
N ASN A 53 1.63 -11.70 -5.35
CA ASN A 53 0.57 -12.69 -5.20
C ASN A 53 -0.66 -12.03 -4.55
N LYS A 54 -1.77 -11.86 -5.29
CA LYS A 54 -3.04 -11.32 -4.77
C LYS A 54 -3.66 -12.30 -3.78
N GLY A 55 -3.17 -12.30 -2.54
CA GLY A 55 -3.62 -13.22 -1.49
C GLY A 55 -5.02 -12.91 -0.92
N LEU A 56 -5.55 -11.70 -1.17
CA LEU A 56 -6.86 -11.28 -0.67
C LEU A 56 -7.92 -11.30 -1.78
N GLN A 57 -8.98 -12.09 -1.56
CA GLN A 57 -10.15 -12.07 -2.42
C GLN A 57 -10.83 -10.69 -2.41
N SER A 58 -11.38 -10.28 -3.56
CA SER A 58 -12.08 -9.00 -3.73
C SER A 58 -13.16 -8.75 -2.66
N ARG A 59 -13.81 -9.81 -2.20
CA ARG A 59 -14.82 -9.73 -1.13
C ARG A 59 -14.23 -9.30 0.22
N HIS A 60 -13.04 -9.79 0.58
CA HIS A 60 -12.38 -9.38 1.83
C HIS A 60 -12.01 -7.90 1.78
N LEU A 61 -11.51 -7.42 0.65
CA LEU A 61 -11.16 -6.02 0.47
C LEU A 61 -12.38 -5.10 0.61
N GLN A 62 -13.53 -5.49 0.03
CA GLN A 62 -14.78 -4.77 0.18
C GLN A 62 -15.28 -4.76 1.64
N MET A 63 -15.14 -5.88 2.36
CA MET A 63 -15.51 -5.94 3.78
C MET A 63 -14.59 -5.05 4.64
N MET A 64 -13.29 -4.98 4.34
CA MET A 64 -12.37 -4.06 5.01
C MET A 64 -12.72 -2.59 4.74
N ALA A 65 -13.05 -2.26 3.48
CA ALA A 65 -13.50 -0.92 3.12
C ALA A 65 -14.78 -0.53 3.86
N LEU A 66 -15.76 -1.44 3.97
CA LEU A 66 -17.00 -1.20 4.69
C LEU A 66 -16.77 -1.03 6.20
N ALA A 67 -15.92 -1.88 6.79
CA ALA A 67 -15.56 -1.77 8.21
C ALA A 67 -14.89 -0.42 8.53
N GLY A 68 -13.98 0.03 7.66
CA GLY A 68 -13.33 1.34 7.80
C GLY A 68 -14.29 2.52 7.59
N ALA A 69 -15.27 2.40 6.68
CA ALA A 69 -16.24 3.45 6.40
C ALA A 69 -17.27 3.63 7.53
N ILE A 70 -17.72 2.54 8.16
CA ILE A 70 -18.65 2.61 9.29
C ILE A 70 -17.93 3.16 10.51
N GLY A 71 -16.79 2.56 10.89
CA GLY A 71 -15.89 3.03 11.94
C GLY A 71 -16.55 3.38 13.29
N THR A 72 -15.75 3.89 14.23
CA THR A 72 -16.26 4.46 15.50
C THR A 72 -16.82 5.86 15.31
N GLY A 73 -16.37 6.59 14.28
CA GLY A 73 -16.77 7.96 13.98
C GLY A 73 -18.27 8.11 13.68
N LEU A 74 -18.88 7.14 13.00
CA LEU A 74 -20.33 7.18 12.77
C LEU A 74 -21.10 6.96 14.08
N PHE A 75 -20.68 6.01 14.92
CA PHE A 75 -21.37 5.71 16.18
C PHE A 75 -21.25 6.84 17.20
N LEU A 76 -20.05 7.40 17.39
CA LEU A 76 -19.83 8.50 18.33
C LEU A 76 -20.31 9.86 17.78
N GLY A 77 -20.25 10.05 16.46
CA GLY A 77 -20.53 11.32 15.80
C GLY A 77 -21.99 11.53 15.42
N SER A 78 -22.70 10.49 14.97
CA SER A 78 -24.07 10.62 14.45
C SER A 78 -25.06 11.18 15.47
N GLY A 79 -25.03 10.69 16.72
CA GLY A 79 -25.93 11.16 17.78
C GLY A 79 -25.75 12.64 18.09
N ARG A 80 -24.50 13.12 18.18
CA ARG A 80 -24.19 14.53 18.39
C ARG A 80 -24.51 15.40 17.18
N ALA A 81 -24.24 14.90 15.97
CA ALA A 81 -24.53 15.62 14.73
C ALA A 81 -26.03 15.88 14.57
N VAL A 82 -26.88 14.89 14.83
CA VAL A 82 -28.34 15.04 14.76
C VAL A 82 -28.87 15.93 15.88
N ALA A 83 -28.36 15.79 17.11
CA ALA A 83 -28.78 16.61 18.24
C ALA A 83 -28.46 18.10 18.06
N GLN A 84 -27.34 18.44 17.42
CA GLN A 84 -26.90 19.83 17.22
C GLN A 84 -27.45 20.46 15.93
N ALA A 85 -27.44 19.73 14.81
CA ALA A 85 -27.78 20.28 13.49
C ALA A 85 -29.23 19.98 13.04
N GLY A 86 -29.97 19.14 13.78
CA GLY A 86 -31.25 18.60 13.35
C GLY A 86 -31.12 17.58 12.20
N PRO A 87 -32.23 16.91 11.82
CA PRO A 87 -32.19 15.82 10.85
C PRO A 87 -31.74 16.25 9.45
N VAL A 88 -32.18 17.43 8.99
CA VAL A 88 -31.81 17.97 7.67
C VAL A 88 -30.36 18.46 7.67
N GLY A 89 -29.92 19.13 8.76
CA GLY A 89 -28.55 19.61 8.88
C GLY A 89 -27.52 18.48 8.97
N ALA A 90 -27.85 17.40 9.69
CA ALA A 90 -27.01 16.21 9.75
C ALA A 90 -26.88 15.54 8.37
N PHE A 91 -27.99 15.40 7.62
CA PHE A 91 -27.95 14.84 6.27
C PHE A 91 -27.05 15.65 5.33
N LEU A 92 -27.27 16.96 5.25
CA LEU A 92 -26.46 17.84 4.40
C LEU A 92 -24.99 17.85 4.81
N GLY A 93 -24.69 17.84 6.12
CA GLY A 93 -23.32 17.77 6.63
C GLY A 93 -22.60 16.50 6.19
N TYR A 94 -23.23 15.33 6.35
CA TYR A 94 -22.67 14.06 5.91
C TYR A 94 -22.51 13.99 4.38
N THR A 95 -23.47 14.50 3.61
CA THR A 95 -23.39 14.51 2.14
C THR A 95 -22.24 15.40 1.65
N LEU A 96 -22.08 16.60 2.21
CA LEU A 96 -21.02 17.53 1.78
C LEU A 96 -19.63 17.00 2.10
N ILE A 97 -19.40 16.50 3.32
CA ILE A 97 -18.12 15.91 3.71
C ILE A 97 -17.87 14.62 2.90
N GLY A 98 -18.89 13.79 2.71
CA GLY A 98 -18.81 12.57 1.90
C GLY A 98 -18.43 12.87 0.44
N PHE A 99 -19.03 13.89 -0.17
CA PHE A 99 -18.70 14.31 -1.53
C PHE A 99 -17.27 14.85 -1.64
N SER A 100 -16.83 15.67 -0.67
CA SER A 100 -15.45 16.15 -0.61
C SER A 100 -14.45 15.01 -0.49
N ALA A 101 -14.72 14.03 0.37
CA ALA A 101 -13.85 12.87 0.55
C ALA A 101 -13.85 11.96 -0.68
N ALA A 102 -15.01 11.76 -1.32
CA ALA A 102 -15.12 10.98 -2.54
C ALA A 102 -14.25 11.55 -3.67
N GLY A 103 -14.19 12.88 -3.82
CA GLY A 103 -13.29 13.53 -4.79
C GLY A 103 -11.82 13.17 -4.57
N VAL A 104 -11.36 13.17 -3.31
CA VAL A 104 -9.98 12.79 -2.96
C VAL A 104 -9.73 11.31 -3.24
N VAL A 105 -10.65 10.43 -2.83
CA VAL A 105 -10.53 8.98 -3.05
C VAL A 105 -10.53 8.63 -4.54
N LEU A 106 -11.35 9.31 -5.34
CA LEU A 106 -11.36 9.13 -6.80
C LEU A 106 -10.04 9.57 -7.43
N ALA A 107 -9.47 10.71 -7.02
CA ALA A 107 -8.15 11.13 -7.50
C ALA A 107 -7.05 10.10 -7.15
N VAL A 108 -7.11 9.52 -5.95
CA VAL A 108 -6.20 8.43 -5.56
C VAL A 108 -6.46 7.15 -6.34
N ALA A 109 -7.72 6.85 -6.67
CA ALA A 109 -8.09 5.70 -7.48
C ALA A 109 -7.55 5.80 -8.91
N GLU A 110 -7.59 6.99 -9.52
CA GLU A 110 -6.98 7.23 -10.84
C GLU A 110 -5.45 7.02 -10.80
N MET A 111 -4.78 7.52 -9.76
CA MET A 111 -3.34 7.27 -9.55
C MET A 111 -3.04 5.77 -9.37
N ALA A 112 -3.91 5.04 -8.67
CA ALA A 112 -3.78 3.60 -8.47
C ALA A 112 -4.06 2.76 -9.74
N ALA A 113 -4.92 3.26 -10.64
CA ALA A 113 -5.22 2.62 -11.91
C ALA A 113 -4.08 2.80 -12.93
N LEU A 114 -3.40 3.95 -12.91
CA LEU A 114 -2.28 4.24 -13.82
C LEU A 114 -0.99 3.50 -13.42
N VAL A 115 -0.68 3.45 -12.12
CA VAL A 115 0.55 2.82 -11.63
C VAL A 115 0.23 1.95 -10.41
N PRO A 116 0.01 0.63 -10.56
CA PRO A 116 -0.47 -0.20 -9.47
C PRO A 116 0.65 -0.57 -8.48
N LEU A 117 1.18 0.40 -7.72
CA LEU A 117 2.29 0.22 -6.78
C LEU A 117 1.85 -0.51 -5.50
N SER A 118 2.66 -1.46 -5.03
CA SER A 118 2.40 -2.27 -3.83
C SER A 118 2.63 -1.53 -2.49
N GLY A 119 3.00 -0.24 -2.49
CA GLY A 119 3.47 0.50 -1.31
C GLY A 119 2.50 1.52 -0.70
N GLY A 120 1.24 1.57 -1.15
CA GLY A 120 0.23 2.48 -0.60
C GLY A 120 0.52 3.97 -0.88
N ILE A 121 -0.14 4.86 -0.11
CA ILE A 121 -0.16 6.31 -0.41
C ILE A 121 1.21 7.01 -0.35
N VAL A 122 2.17 6.43 0.35
CA VAL A 122 3.56 6.94 0.41
C VAL A 122 4.27 6.73 -0.92
N ARG A 123 4.09 5.57 -1.56
CA ARG A 123 4.67 5.29 -2.88
C ARG A 123 3.98 6.06 -3.99
N TYR A 124 2.68 6.32 -3.87
CA TYR A 124 1.98 7.22 -4.80
C TYR A 124 2.51 8.66 -4.71
N ALA A 125 2.83 9.16 -3.51
CA ALA A 125 3.46 10.47 -3.34
C ALA A 125 4.85 10.55 -4.00
N GLU A 126 5.62 9.45 -3.95
CA GLU A 126 6.98 9.39 -4.52
C GLU A 126 6.93 9.37 -6.03
N ALA A 127 5.90 8.72 -6.57
CA ALA A 127 5.70 8.57 -8.00
C ALA A 127 5.22 9.84 -8.70
N PHE A 128 4.32 10.60 -8.06
CA PHE A 128 3.60 11.69 -8.72
C PHE A 128 4.00 13.10 -8.25
N VAL A 129 4.65 13.24 -7.09
CA VAL A 129 4.91 14.56 -6.49
C VAL A 129 6.39 14.79 -6.25
N ASP A 130 6.94 14.25 -5.15
CA ASP A 130 8.34 14.45 -4.77
C ASP A 130 8.71 13.45 -3.64
N PRO A 131 9.92 12.86 -3.65
CA PRO A 131 10.40 12.00 -2.56
C PRO A 131 10.34 12.63 -1.15
N ALA A 132 10.51 13.95 -1.02
CA ALA A 132 10.40 14.65 0.26
C ALA A 132 8.96 14.66 0.80
N LEU A 133 7.97 14.79 -0.08
CA LEU A 133 6.55 14.71 0.29
C LEU A 133 6.17 13.30 0.72
N SER A 134 6.78 12.28 0.13
CA SER A 134 6.61 10.89 0.54
C SER A 134 7.16 10.64 1.93
N PHE A 135 8.34 11.16 2.23
CA PHE A 135 8.92 11.08 3.58
C PHE A 135 7.99 11.75 4.61
N ALA A 136 7.49 12.95 4.32
CA ALA A 136 6.54 13.64 5.18
C ALA A 136 5.24 12.84 5.39
N ASN A 137 4.68 12.26 4.32
CA ASN A 137 3.49 11.40 4.42
C ASN A 137 3.75 10.11 5.20
N GLY A 138 4.94 9.53 5.09
CA GLY A 138 5.36 8.39 5.91
C GLY A 138 5.28 8.73 7.41
N TRP A 139 5.78 9.90 7.79
CA TRP A 139 5.71 10.37 9.18
C TRP A 139 4.27 10.69 9.63
N ASN A 140 3.45 11.26 8.75
CA ASN A 140 2.02 11.47 9.02
C ASN A 140 1.27 10.14 9.28
N LEU A 141 1.62 9.07 8.57
CA LEU A 141 1.03 7.74 8.78
C LEU A 141 1.46 7.12 10.11
N VAL A 142 2.71 7.32 10.53
CA VAL A 142 3.18 6.90 11.86
C VAL A 142 2.36 7.61 12.94
N TYR A 143 2.22 8.94 12.87
CA TYR A 143 1.40 9.68 13.83
C TYR A 143 -0.07 9.28 13.80
N LYS A 144 -0.64 9.05 12.60
CA LYS A 144 -1.99 8.53 12.47
C LYS A 144 -2.13 7.21 13.24
N GLY A 145 -1.19 6.27 13.05
CA GLY A 145 -1.18 5.00 13.77
C GLY A 145 -1.14 5.16 15.28
N LEU A 146 -0.25 6.03 15.79
CA LEU A 146 -0.09 6.27 17.23
C LEU A 146 -1.31 6.91 17.89
N ILE A 147 -2.01 7.82 17.20
CA ILE A 147 -3.18 8.52 17.72
C ILE A 147 -4.46 7.68 17.55
N PHE A 148 -4.53 6.86 16.49
CA PHE A 148 -5.73 6.10 16.16
C PHE A 148 -6.02 5.01 17.20
N ILE A 149 -5.02 4.23 17.60
CA ILE A 149 -5.19 3.14 18.58
C ILE A 149 -5.81 3.60 19.92
N PRO A 150 -5.29 4.63 20.61
CA PRO A 150 -5.90 5.11 21.85
C PRO A 150 -7.28 5.72 21.62
N THR A 151 -7.52 6.35 20.46
CA THR A 151 -8.84 6.90 20.11
C THR A 151 -9.91 5.80 20.06
N GLU A 152 -9.59 4.66 19.45
CA GLU A 152 -10.49 3.50 19.39
C GLU A 152 -10.77 2.91 20.80
N ILE A 153 -9.75 2.86 21.68
CA ILE A 153 -9.92 2.39 23.06
C ILE A 153 -10.84 3.33 23.85
N VAL A 154 -10.65 4.64 23.73
CA VAL A 154 -11.52 5.64 24.38
C VAL A 154 -12.94 5.56 23.83
N ALA A 155 -13.10 5.38 22.52
CA ALA A 155 -14.42 5.21 21.91
C ALA A 155 -15.13 3.96 22.43
N ALA A 156 -14.42 2.84 22.56
CA ALA A 156 -14.96 1.62 23.17
C ALA A 156 -15.35 1.81 24.64
N ALA A 157 -14.55 2.54 25.42
CA ALA A 157 -14.87 2.84 26.81
C ALA A 157 -16.14 3.70 26.95
N VAL A 158 -16.29 4.73 26.11
CA VAL A 158 -17.50 5.56 26.05
C VAL A 158 -18.71 4.71 25.65
N LEU A 159 -18.56 3.84 24.66
CA LEU A 159 -19.64 2.97 24.22
C LEU A 159 -20.10 2.00 25.33
N MET A 160 -19.16 1.44 26.10
CA MET A 160 -19.48 0.61 27.27
C MET A 160 -20.18 1.40 28.38
N SER A 161 -19.81 2.67 28.59
CA SER A 161 -20.48 3.53 29.58
C SER A 161 -21.94 3.85 29.24
N PHE A 162 -22.34 3.76 27.97
CA PHE A 162 -23.75 3.90 27.58
C PHE A 162 -24.62 2.70 28.00
N TRP A 163 -24.04 1.52 28.18
CA TRP A 163 -24.77 0.28 28.49
C TRP A 163 -24.64 -0.16 29.95
N VAL A 164 -23.47 0.08 30.56
CA VAL A 164 -23.24 -0.22 31.98
C VAL A 164 -23.54 1.04 32.78
N GLU A 165 -24.81 1.25 33.11
CA GLU A 165 -25.15 2.14 34.21
C GLU A 165 -24.61 1.47 35.48
N VAL A 166 -23.62 2.08 36.13
CA VAL A 166 -23.24 1.69 37.49
C VAL A 166 -24.43 2.05 38.38
N ASN A 167 -25.34 1.09 38.56
CA ASN A 167 -26.46 1.20 39.48
C ASN A 167 -25.88 1.42 40.89
N ASN A 168 -25.90 2.66 41.37
CA ASN A 168 -25.35 3.05 42.68
C ASN A 168 -26.27 2.64 43.85
N ALA A 169 -27.16 1.67 43.63
CA ALA A 169 -28.23 1.26 44.54
C ALA A 169 -28.13 -0.20 45.02
N VAL A 170 -27.04 -0.91 44.72
CA VAL A 170 -26.62 -2.12 45.44
C VAL A 170 -25.14 -2.01 45.76
#